data_AF-A0AAP0P0R7-F1
#
_entry.id   AF-A0AAP0P0R7-F1
#
_cell.length_a   1.000
_cell.length_b   1.000
_cell.length_c   1.000
_cell.angle_alpha   90.00
_cell.angle_beta   90.00
_cell.angle_gamma   90.00
#
_symmetry.space_group_name_H-M   'P 1'
#
loop_
_entity.id
_entity.type
_entity.pdbx_description
1 polymer ?
#
loop_
_entity_poly.entity_id
_entity_poly.type
_entity_poly.pdbx_seq_one_letter_code
_entity_poly.pdbx_strand_id
1 'polypeptide(L)'
;MAAAKRSSRILELENEFQGLEFLLQQLENVQESDIASFLSRTGYVSRQEIESALARVTQSLRKARGEQTEIEEKMEPSTSEKYPLIDLPDNMLSPEQLKEKKRQLFLKTTTEGRQRAKQKKFEEELERERQNQQDEEKRSENPELYLQQLRAKHKELSEKVEQRKRLKTNGSHTNGNNNISGAVGRGERLNAAQRERMRLLTTAAFDRGKGEDTFGAREEDWQLYKLMSKDNDDDDEGPDENEVELNRITCRLQEIDPTFVAKSDVGSVVATEIPRLRPLTKEDFQIILGVERFRCPEVLFQPNMIGIDQAGLDEMAGISIRRLPSKGDRLERSISNSIFLTGGSCLFPGMVERVEAGIRKIRPFELPIRVVRASDPILDAWRGAAAVAAAPCFQMQTFSRQDFYEKGEDWLRRYCLRYTL
;
A
#
# COMPACT_ATOMS: atom_id res chain seq x y z
N MET A 1 1.47 -27.40 11.97
CA MET A 1 1.12 -27.40 10.52
C MET A 1 2.28 -27.72 9.58
N ALA A 2 3.50 -27.20 9.78
CA ALA A 2 4.64 -27.48 8.89
C ALA A 2 5.06 -28.96 8.86
N ALA A 3 5.08 -29.64 10.02
CA ALA A 3 5.39 -31.08 10.11
C ALA A 3 4.39 -31.96 9.34
N ALA A 4 3.09 -31.65 9.42
CA ALA A 4 2.04 -32.38 8.70
C ALA A 4 2.11 -32.17 7.18
N LYS A 5 2.49 -30.96 6.73
CA LYS A 5 2.75 -30.70 5.30
C LYS A 5 3.99 -31.46 4.80
N ARG A 6 5.04 -31.55 5.62
CA ARG A 6 6.26 -32.31 5.31
C ARG A 6 5.97 -33.81 5.19
N SER A 7 5.21 -34.39 6.12
CA SER A 7 4.84 -35.81 6.07
C SER A 7 3.94 -36.14 4.87
N SER A 8 2.98 -35.28 4.54
CA SER A 8 2.15 -35.42 3.32
C SER A 8 3.01 -35.43 2.07
N ARG A 9 3.99 -34.51 1.99
CA ARG A 9 4.87 -34.42 0.83
C ARG A 9 5.81 -35.63 0.69
N ILE A 10 6.25 -36.21 1.80
CA ILE A 10 7.07 -37.43 1.80
C ILE A 10 6.22 -38.60 1.26
N LEU A 11 4.98 -38.76 1.72
CA LEU A 11 4.08 -39.82 1.25
C LEU A 11 3.76 -39.71 -0.25
N GLU A 12 3.55 -38.49 -0.76
CA GLU A 12 3.37 -38.25 -2.20
C GLU A 12 4.58 -38.71 -3.01
N LEU A 13 5.79 -38.33 -2.58
CA LEU A 13 7.04 -38.70 -3.27
C LEU A 13 7.34 -40.20 -3.17
N GLU A 14 6.98 -40.85 -2.06
CA GLU A 14 7.08 -42.30 -1.90
C GLU A 14 6.14 -43.06 -2.86
N ASN A 15 4.90 -42.59 -3.01
CA ASN A 15 3.95 -43.17 -3.96
C ASN A 15 4.41 -42.98 -5.41
N GLU A 16 4.92 -41.81 -5.76
CA GLU A 16 5.51 -41.54 -7.08
C GLU A 16 6.72 -42.44 -7.34
N PHE A 17 7.59 -42.62 -6.35
CA PHE A 17 8.77 -43.50 -6.44
C PHE A 17 8.37 -44.96 -6.71
N GLN A 18 7.44 -45.50 -5.92
CA GLN A 18 6.93 -46.87 -6.09
C GLN A 18 6.24 -47.06 -7.45
N GLY A 19 5.50 -46.05 -7.93
CA GLY A 19 4.87 -46.07 -9.24
C GLY A 19 5.89 -46.14 -10.38
N LEU A 20 6.99 -45.40 -10.29
CA LEU A 20 8.06 -45.42 -11.30
C LEU A 20 8.86 -46.73 -11.29
N GLU A 21 9.16 -47.28 -10.11
CA GLU A 21 9.79 -48.61 -9.99
C GLU A 21 8.91 -49.70 -10.61
N PHE A 22 7.61 -49.67 -10.32
CA PHE A 22 6.65 -50.62 -10.90
C PHE A 22 6.59 -50.51 -12.43
N LEU A 23 6.62 -49.30 -12.97
CA LEU A 23 6.65 -49.09 -14.43
C LEU A 23 7.93 -49.64 -15.07
N LEU A 24 9.10 -49.49 -14.43
CA LEU A 24 10.35 -50.09 -14.92
C LEU A 24 10.29 -51.61 -14.89
N GLN A 25 9.77 -52.20 -13.81
CA GLN A 25 9.63 -53.65 -13.68
C GLN A 25 8.64 -54.23 -14.68
N GLN A 26 7.56 -53.52 -15.00
CA GLN A 26 6.64 -53.93 -16.06
C GLN A 26 7.30 -53.86 -17.44
N LEU A 27 8.10 -52.82 -17.69
CA LEU A 27 8.79 -52.64 -18.97
C LEU A 27 9.82 -53.75 -19.24
N GLU A 28 10.43 -54.33 -18.21
CA GLU A 28 11.34 -55.49 -18.34
C GLU A 28 10.65 -56.78 -18.77
N ASN A 29 9.34 -56.91 -18.53
CA ASN A 29 8.55 -58.10 -18.87
C ASN A 29 7.82 -57.98 -20.22
N VAL A 30 7.93 -56.84 -20.91
CA VAL A 30 7.25 -56.57 -22.19
C VAL A 30 8.21 -56.90 -23.34
N GLN A 31 7.69 -57.59 -24.36
CA GLN A 31 8.45 -57.90 -25.59
C GLN A 31 8.79 -56.61 -26.36
N GLU A 32 9.96 -56.56 -27.00
CA GLU A 32 10.49 -55.35 -27.66
C GLU A 32 9.53 -54.73 -28.69
N SER A 33 8.69 -55.54 -29.34
CA SER A 33 7.67 -55.08 -30.29
C SER A 33 6.57 -54.23 -29.65
N ASP A 34 6.29 -54.43 -28.36
CA ASP A 34 5.11 -53.91 -27.69
C ASP A 34 5.46 -52.73 -26.76
N ILE A 35 6.75 -52.47 -26.52
CA ILE A 35 7.27 -51.38 -25.66
C ILE A 35 6.70 -50.02 -26.07
N ALA A 36 6.63 -49.73 -27.37
CA ALA A 36 6.12 -48.44 -27.86
C ALA A 36 4.63 -48.24 -27.53
N SER A 37 3.82 -49.32 -27.59
CA SER A 37 2.40 -49.26 -27.23
C SER A 37 2.20 -49.14 -25.72
N PHE A 38 3.01 -49.84 -24.93
CA PHE A 38 3.01 -49.76 -23.46
C PHE A 38 3.36 -48.34 -22.97
N LEU A 39 4.46 -47.78 -23.50
CA LEU A 39 4.94 -46.44 -23.14
C LEU A 39 3.91 -45.35 -23.48
N SER A 40 3.25 -45.45 -24.63
CA SER A 40 2.18 -44.52 -25.04
C SER A 40 1.01 -44.43 -24.04
N ARG A 41 0.73 -45.53 -23.31
CA ARG A 41 -0.34 -45.59 -22.30
C ARG A 41 0.08 -44.97 -20.96
N THR A 42 1.37 -44.92 -20.68
CA THR A 42 1.95 -44.40 -19.43
C THR A 42 2.34 -42.93 -19.49
N GLY A 43 2.37 -42.34 -20.70
CA GLY A 43 2.74 -40.94 -20.91
C GLY A 43 4.26 -40.66 -20.94
N TYR A 44 5.09 -41.70 -20.91
CA TYR A 44 6.55 -41.60 -21.04
C TYR A 44 6.98 -41.98 -22.45
N VAL A 45 8.01 -41.33 -22.98
CA VAL A 45 8.48 -41.51 -24.36
C VAL A 45 9.59 -42.56 -24.45
N SER A 46 10.32 -42.80 -23.37
CA SER A 46 11.42 -43.78 -23.33
C SER A 46 11.69 -44.34 -21.93
N ARG A 47 12.38 -45.50 -21.87
CA ARG A 47 12.90 -46.08 -20.62
C ARG A 47 13.82 -45.09 -19.87
N GLN A 48 14.69 -44.39 -20.60
CA GLN A 48 15.61 -43.39 -20.03
C GLN A 48 14.87 -42.23 -19.37
N GLU A 49 13.70 -41.86 -19.86
CA GLU A 49 12.88 -40.80 -19.26
C GLU A 49 12.31 -41.24 -17.90
N ILE A 50 11.85 -42.48 -17.79
CA ILE A 50 11.37 -43.08 -16.53
C ILE A 50 12.52 -43.17 -15.51
N GLU A 51 13.71 -43.63 -15.93
CA GLU A 51 14.92 -43.68 -15.10
C GLU A 51 15.34 -42.27 -14.62
N SER A 52 15.25 -41.26 -15.50
CA SER A 52 15.54 -39.86 -15.14
C SER A 52 14.50 -39.27 -14.17
N ALA A 53 13.23 -39.66 -14.30
CA ALA A 53 12.16 -39.24 -13.40
C ALA A 53 12.37 -39.89 -12.02
N LEU A 54 12.73 -41.18 -11.98
CA LEU A 54 13.03 -41.91 -10.76
C LEU A 54 14.22 -41.26 -10.02
N ALA A 55 15.29 -40.88 -10.73
CA ALA A 55 16.42 -40.16 -10.15
C ALA A 55 16.00 -38.80 -9.53
N ARG A 56 15.13 -38.04 -10.21
CA ARG A 56 14.61 -36.75 -9.71
C ARG A 56 13.72 -36.90 -8.47
N VAL A 57 12.83 -37.89 -8.47
CA VAL A 57 11.96 -38.20 -7.32
C VAL A 57 12.80 -38.66 -6.14
N THR A 58 13.78 -39.55 -6.36
CA THR A 58 14.72 -40.03 -5.33
C THR A 58 15.48 -38.88 -4.67
N GLN A 59 15.99 -37.93 -5.46
CA GLN A 59 16.68 -36.76 -4.92
C GLN A 59 15.73 -35.86 -4.11
N SER A 60 14.49 -35.73 -4.56
CA SER A 60 13.46 -34.93 -3.88
C SER A 60 13.01 -35.59 -2.57
N LEU A 61 12.91 -36.92 -2.54
CA LEU A 61 12.56 -37.73 -1.37
C LEU A 61 13.66 -37.65 -0.30
N ARG A 62 14.93 -37.75 -0.70
CA ARG A 62 16.10 -37.53 0.19
C ARG A 62 16.07 -36.14 0.83
N LYS A 63 15.85 -35.09 0.02
CA LYS A 63 15.71 -33.71 0.52
C LYS A 63 14.52 -33.53 1.47
N ALA A 64 13.38 -34.15 1.17
CA ALA A 64 12.18 -34.06 1.99
C ALA A 64 12.34 -34.79 3.34
N ARG A 65 13.00 -35.96 3.36
CA ARG A 65 13.36 -36.71 4.56
C ARG A 65 14.44 -36.02 5.39
N GLY A 66 15.18 -35.09 4.80
CA GLY A 66 16.28 -34.40 5.47
C GLY A 66 17.52 -35.28 5.62
N GLU A 67 17.58 -36.38 4.88
CA GLU A 67 18.84 -37.09 4.62
C GLU A 67 19.72 -36.10 3.86
N GLN A 68 20.75 -35.62 4.55
CA GLN A 68 21.79 -34.82 3.92
C GLN A 68 22.32 -35.64 2.75
N THR A 69 22.47 -34.99 1.59
CA THR A 69 23.44 -35.48 0.62
C THR A 69 24.77 -35.59 1.33
N GLU A 70 25.15 -36.80 1.74
CA GLU A 70 26.51 -37.28 1.57
C GLU A 70 26.79 -37.26 0.05
N ILE A 71 26.92 -36.07 -0.51
CA ILE A 71 28.07 -35.84 -1.36
C ILE A 71 29.21 -36.19 -0.41
N GLU A 72 30.01 -37.20 -0.76
CA GLU A 72 31.26 -37.52 -0.06
C GLU A 72 31.74 -36.28 0.66
N GLU A 73 31.79 -36.31 2.00
CA GLU A 73 32.68 -35.42 2.72
C GLU A 73 34.10 -35.78 2.25
N LYS A 74 34.47 -35.33 1.04
CA LYS A 74 35.78 -34.76 0.86
C LYS A 74 35.80 -33.66 1.91
N MET A 75 36.48 -33.96 3.02
CA MET A 75 36.93 -33.00 4.02
C MET A 75 36.94 -31.63 3.36
N GLU A 76 36.13 -30.68 3.85
CA GLU A 76 36.22 -29.32 3.31
C GLU A 76 37.71 -28.96 3.31
N PRO A 77 38.29 -28.63 2.15
CA PRO A 77 39.70 -28.28 2.07
C PRO A 77 39.95 -27.22 3.14
N SER A 78 41.03 -27.39 3.90
CA SER A 78 41.43 -26.44 4.94
C SER A 78 41.30 -25.01 4.41
N THR A 79 41.02 -24.00 5.25
CA THR A 79 40.82 -22.61 4.76
C THR A 79 41.96 -22.12 3.86
N SER A 80 43.16 -22.67 4.07
CA SER A 80 44.37 -22.54 3.26
C SER A 80 44.30 -23.18 1.85
N GLU A 81 43.59 -24.28 1.67
CA GLU A 81 43.37 -24.95 0.38
C GLU A 81 42.25 -24.29 -0.44
N LYS A 82 41.23 -23.73 0.21
CA LYS A 82 40.08 -23.07 -0.46
C LYS A 82 40.43 -21.65 -0.94
N TYR A 83 41.35 -20.97 -0.25
CA TYR A 83 41.78 -19.60 -0.56
C TYR A 83 43.30 -19.42 -0.41
N PRO A 84 44.12 -20.03 -1.29
CA PRO A 84 45.57 -20.15 -1.10
C PRO A 84 46.34 -18.83 -1.14
N LEU A 85 45.76 -17.76 -1.70
CA LEU A 85 46.42 -16.45 -1.78
C LEU A 85 46.18 -15.58 -0.54
N ILE A 86 45.25 -15.95 0.35
CA ILE A 86 44.93 -15.16 1.55
C ILE A 86 46.08 -15.21 2.56
N ASP A 87 46.74 -16.35 2.69
CA ASP A 87 47.78 -16.60 3.71
C ASP A 87 49.19 -16.16 3.26
N LEU A 88 49.35 -15.70 2.00
CA LEU A 88 50.63 -15.21 1.48
C LEU A 88 50.80 -13.69 1.71
N PRO A 89 51.94 -13.21 2.23
CA PRO A 89 52.18 -11.79 2.46
C PRO A 89 52.28 -11.00 1.14
N ASP A 90 51.78 -9.76 1.14
CA ASP A 90 51.61 -8.92 -0.05
C ASP A 90 52.89 -8.65 -0.83
N ASN A 91 54.05 -8.69 -0.16
CA ASN A 91 55.36 -8.45 -0.75
C ASN A 91 55.85 -9.57 -1.69
N MET A 92 55.15 -10.71 -1.71
CA MET A 92 55.50 -11.88 -2.53
C MET A 92 54.53 -12.09 -3.71
N LEU A 93 53.60 -11.16 -3.94
CA LEU A 93 52.52 -11.31 -4.91
C LEU A 93 52.67 -10.34 -6.08
N SER A 94 52.43 -10.83 -7.30
CA SER A 94 52.35 -9.98 -8.50
C SER A 94 51.13 -9.03 -8.43
N PRO A 95 51.11 -7.92 -9.17
CA PRO A 95 49.97 -7.00 -9.18
C PRO A 95 48.65 -7.65 -9.64
N GLU A 96 48.71 -8.74 -10.41
CA GLU A 96 47.53 -9.55 -10.77
C GLU A 96 47.11 -10.47 -9.62
N GLN A 97 48.06 -11.05 -8.90
CA GLN A 97 47.80 -11.91 -7.74
C GLN A 97 47.24 -11.12 -6.55
N LEU A 98 47.60 -9.85 -6.39
CA LEU A 98 46.99 -8.95 -5.39
C LEU A 98 45.50 -8.68 -5.67
N LYS A 99 45.10 -8.57 -6.94
CA LYS A 99 43.68 -8.43 -7.32
C LYS A 99 42.90 -9.71 -7.00
N GLU A 100 43.48 -10.87 -7.30
CA GLU A 100 42.85 -12.16 -7.01
C GLU A 100 42.79 -12.43 -5.50
N LYS A 101 43.81 -12.03 -4.71
CA LYS A 101 43.77 -12.07 -3.25
C LYS A 101 42.62 -11.26 -2.66
N LYS A 102 42.38 -10.04 -3.16
CA LYS A 102 41.21 -9.22 -2.76
C LYS A 102 39.88 -9.89 -3.09
N ARG A 103 39.79 -10.55 -4.25
CA ARG A 103 38.61 -11.32 -4.66
C ARG A 103 38.36 -12.53 -3.75
N GLN A 104 39.41 -13.28 -3.40
CA GLN A 104 39.32 -14.42 -2.47
C GLN A 104 38.90 -13.98 -1.06
N LEU A 105 39.44 -12.87 -0.57
CA LEU A 105 39.05 -12.28 0.72
C LEU A 105 37.57 -11.86 0.74
N PHE A 106 37.09 -11.24 -0.33
CA PHE A 106 35.68 -10.89 -0.49
C PHE A 106 34.78 -12.14 -0.50
N LEU A 107 35.19 -13.19 -1.20
CA LEU A 107 34.45 -14.44 -1.26
C LEU A 107 34.37 -15.14 0.11
N LYS A 108 35.49 -15.17 0.85
CA LYS A 108 35.59 -15.72 2.21
C LYS A 108 34.71 -14.97 3.21
N THR A 109 34.79 -13.64 3.22
CA THR A 109 33.98 -12.80 4.11
C THR A 109 32.48 -12.94 3.82
N THR A 110 32.10 -13.10 2.54
CA THR A 110 30.70 -13.31 2.14
C THR A 110 30.18 -14.69 2.58
N THR A 111 30.98 -15.75 2.42
CA THR A 111 30.59 -17.12 2.83
C THR A 111 30.55 -17.28 4.34
N GLU A 112 31.53 -16.75 5.06
CA GLU A 112 31.55 -16.73 6.54
C GLU A 112 30.37 -15.91 7.10
N GLY A 113 30.05 -14.76 6.49
CA GLY A 113 28.88 -13.97 6.87
C GLY A 113 27.57 -14.73 6.73
N ARG A 114 27.41 -15.50 5.64
CA ARG A 114 26.24 -16.38 5.44
C ARG A 114 26.19 -17.52 6.46
N GLN A 115 27.33 -18.13 6.78
CA GLN A 115 27.40 -19.21 7.77
C GLN A 115 27.06 -18.70 9.18
N ARG A 116 27.62 -17.55 9.60
CA ARG A 116 27.28 -16.92 10.88
C ARG A 116 25.80 -16.55 10.97
N ALA A 117 25.22 -16.00 9.90
CA ALA A 117 23.79 -15.70 9.86
C ALA A 117 22.93 -16.97 9.97
N LYS A 118 23.35 -18.08 9.35
CA LYS A 118 22.66 -19.37 9.45
C LYS A 118 22.77 -19.97 10.85
N GLN A 119 23.95 -19.89 11.49
CA GLN A 119 24.16 -20.32 12.86
C GLN A 119 23.31 -19.51 13.85
N LYS A 120 23.33 -18.18 13.73
CA LYS A 120 22.51 -17.29 14.57
C LYS A 120 21.02 -17.63 14.47
N LYS A 121 20.50 -17.84 13.25
CA LYS A 121 19.10 -18.25 13.05
C LYS A 121 18.77 -19.60 13.69
N PHE A 122 19.70 -20.55 13.59
CA PHE A 122 19.53 -21.88 14.19
C PHE A 122 19.52 -21.80 15.73
N GLU A 123 20.40 -21.00 16.31
CA GLU A 123 20.45 -20.75 17.75
C GLU A 123 19.17 -20.05 18.26
N GLU A 124 18.70 -19.01 17.57
CA GLU A 124 17.44 -18.33 17.87
C GLU A 124 16.22 -19.27 17.75
N GLU A 125 16.23 -20.20 16.79
CA GLU A 125 15.18 -21.20 16.63
C GLU A 125 15.18 -22.25 17.75
N LEU A 126 16.35 -22.74 18.15
CA LEU A 126 16.52 -23.66 19.27
C LEU A 126 16.04 -23.03 20.58
N GLU A 127 16.38 -21.77 20.82
CA GLU A 127 15.96 -21.05 22.02
C GLU A 127 14.44 -20.83 22.04
N ARG A 128 13.84 -20.54 20.88
CA ARG A 128 12.38 -20.41 20.74
C ARG A 128 11.66 -21.74 21.00
N GLU A 129 12.22 -22.85 20.54
CA GLU A 129 11.67 -24.18 20.79
C GLU A 129 11.72 -24.53 22.27
N ARG A 130 12.85 -24.25 22.94
CA ARG A 130 12.99 -24.42 24.40
C ARG A 130 11.97 -23.58 25.18
N GLN A 131 11.75 -22.33 24.79
CA GLN A 131 10.72 -21.49 25.41
C GLN A 131 9.31 -22.05 25.21
N ASN A 132 8.98 -22.54 24.01
CA ASN A 132 7.67 -23.13 23.74
C ASN A 132 7.44 -24.40 24.58
N GLN A 133 8.46 -25.25 24.73
CA GLN A 133 8.38 -26.44 25.60
C GLN A 133 8.09 -26.05 27.05
N GLN A 134 8.82 -25.07 27.60
CA GLN A 134 8.58 -24.58 28.96
C GLN A 134 7.18 -23.97 29.15
N ASP A 135 6.65 -23.29 28.13
CA ASP A 135 5.30 -22.74 28.19
C ASP A 135 4.22 -23.83 28.05
N GLU A 136 4.47 -24.89 27.31
CA GLU A 136 3.60 -26.08 27.24
C GLU A 136 3.61 -26.87 28.54
N GLU A 137 4.77 -27.02 29.19
CA GLU A 137 4.88 -27.61 30.52
C GLU A 137 4.02 -26.84 31.54
N LYS A 138 4.18 -25.50 31.63
CA LYS A 138 3.37 -24.65 32.53
C LYS A 138 1.87 -24.75 32.25
N ARG A 139 1.48 -24.87 30.98
CA ARG A 139 0.08 -25.09 30.59
C ARG A 139 -0.42 -26.45 31.08
N SER A 140 0.39 -27.50 30.96
CA SER A 140 0.03 -28.85 31.39
C SER A 140 -0.12 -28.96 32.91
N GLU A 141 0.71 -28.23 33.68
CA GLU A 141 0.70 -28.26 35.14
C GLU A 141 -0.55 -27.61 35.74
N ASN A 142 -0.97 -26.43 35.22
CA ASN A 142 -2.16 -25.74 35.70
C ASN A 142 -2.80 -24.83 34.63
N PRO A 143 -3.82 -25.31 33.90
CA PRO A 143 -4.38 -24.59 32.77
C PRO A 143 -5.15 -23.31 33.16
N GLU A 144 -5.82 -23.30 34.32
CA GLU A 144 -6.58 -22.13 34.79
C GLU A 144 -5.66 -20.99 35.21
N LEU A 145 -4.61 -21.32 35.97
CA LEU A 145 -3.61 -20.35 36.42
C LEU A 145 -2.79 -19.81 35.23
N TYR A 146 -2.45 -20.65 34.26
CA TYR A 146 -1.79 -20.24 33.02
C TYR A 146 -2.64 -19.25 32.20
N LEU A 147 -3.95 -19.52 32.07
CA LEU A 147 -4.87 -18.62 31.36
C LEU A 147 -5.03 -17.27 32.08
N GLN A 148 -5.11 -17.29 33.41
CA GLN A 148 -5.16 -16.06 34.21
C GLN A 148 -3.87 -15.22 34.03
N GLN A 149 -2.71 -15.87 34.05
CA GLN A 149 -1.43 -15.21 33.81
C GLN A 149 -1.31 -14.64 32.39
N LEU A 150 -1.78 -15.37 31.37
CA LEU A 150 -1.82 -14.90 29.98
C LEU A 150 -2.71 -13.65 29.84
N ARG A 151 -3.90 -13.66 30.44
CA ARG A 151 -4.80 -12.48 30.42
C ARG A 151 -4.19 -11.28 31.15
N ALA A 152 -3.51 -11.50 32.27
CA ALA A 152 -2.82 -10.45 33.00
C ALA A 152 -1.68 -9.83 32.17
N LYS A 153 -0.83 -10.66 31.56
CA LYS A 153 0.24 -10.22 30.66
C LYS A 153 -0.29 -9.48 29.43
N HIS A 154 -1.35 -9.98 28.80
CA HIS A 154 -2.00 -9.30 27.67
C HIS A 154 -2.47 -7.90 28.07
N LYS A 155 -3.11 -7.76 29.23
CA LYS A 155 -3.57 -6.46 29.73
C LYS A 155 -2.40 -5.50 29.94
N GLU A 156 -1.35 -5.94 30.62
CA GLU A 156 -0.16 -5.13 30.90
C GLU A 156 0.52 -4.66 29.60
N LEU A 157 0.75 -5.57 28.64
CA LEU A 157 1.35 -5.23 27.36
C LEU A 157 0.46 -4.31 26.53
N SER A 158 -0.85 -4.53 26.52
CA SER A 158 -1.79 -3.65 25.81
C SER A 158 -1.77 -2.22 26.34
N GLU A 159 -1.67 -2.05 27.67
CA GLU A 159 -1.57 -0.72 28.31
C GLU A 159 -0.23 -0.04 27.98
N LYS A 160 0.89 -0.79 27.97
CA LYS A 160 2.21 -0.27 27.59
C LYS A 160 2.25 0.20 26.13
N VAL A 161 1.73 -0.61 25.20
CA VAL A 161 1.65 -0.28 23.77
C VAL A 161 0.76 0.95 23.56
N GLU A 162 -0.38 1.04 24.26
CA GLU A 162 -1.28 2.20 24.15
C GLU A 162 -0.65 3.48 24.72
N GLN A 163 0.04 3.40 25.87
CA GLN A 163 0.78 4.52 26.45
C GLN A 163 1.86 5.03 25.48
N ARG A 164 2.62 4.12 24.86
CA ARG A 164 3.62 4.48 23.85
C ARG A 164 2.98 5.14 22.63
N LYS A 165 1.86 4.58 22.12
CA LYS A 165 1.11 5.17 21.00
C LYS A 165 0.63 6.59 21.34
N ARG A 166 0.11 6.82 22.55
CA ARG A 166 -0.29 8.15 23.04
C ARG A 166 0.89 9.13 23.14
N LEU A 167 2.06 8.68 23.60
CA LEU A 167 3.27 9.49 23.64
C LEU A 167 3.75 9.87 22.24
N LYS A 168 3.72 8.93 21.28
CA LYS A 168 4.04 9.19 19.86
C LYS A 168 3.06 10.16 19.21
N THR A 169 1.75 10.01 19.42
CA THR A 169 0.74 10.92 18.84
C THR A 169 0.81 12.33 19.43
N ASN A 170 1.11 12.46 20.72
CA ASN A 170 1.25 13.78 21.36
C ASN A 170 2.57 14.49 21.00
N GLY A 171 3.61 13.74 20.62
CA GLY A 171 4.89 14.30 20.16
C GLY A 171 4.92 14.71 18.68
N SER A 172 3.95 14.29 17.87
CA SER A 172 3.96 14.46 16.40
C SER A 172 3.25 15.74 15.91
N HIS A 173 2.60 16.51 16.79
CA HIS A 173 1.96 17.78 16.40
C HIS A 173 2.95 18.97 16.42
N THR A 174 3.92 18.98 15.50
CA THR A 174 4.53 20.22 14.98
C THR A 174 4.32 20.30 13.47
N ASN A 175 3.13 20.76 13.12
CA ASN A 175 2.71 21.49 11.93
C ASN A 175 3.63 21.46 10.69
N GLY A 176 3.35 20.53 9.76
CA GLY A 176 3.80 20.63 8.39
C GLY A 176 3.02 21.71 7.65
N ASN A 177 3.63 22.88 7.43
CA ASN A 177 3.19 23.84 6.44
C ASN A 177 4.33 24.13 5.46
N ASN A 178 4.21 23.58 4.25
CA ASN A 178 5.05 23.96 3.12
C ASN A 178 4.73 25.41 2.74
N ASN A 179 5.68 26.31 3.01
CA ASN A 179 5.91 27.46 2.14
C ASN A 179 7.36 27.93 2.25
N ILE A 180 8.06 27.83 1.12
CA ILE A 180 9.35 28.44 0.86
C ILE A 180 9.17 29.95 0.80
N SER A 181 9.76 30.68 1.75
CA SER A 181 10.51 31.93 1.52
C SER A 181 10.98 32.55 2.84
N GLY A 182 12.31 32.54 3.03
CA GLY A 182 13.09 33.53 3.78
C GLY A 182 12.68 33.89 5.21
N ALA A 183 13.21 33.17 6.21
CA ALA A 183 13.55 33.77 7.50
C ALA A 183 14.57 32.90 8.24
N VAL A 184 15.73 33.48 8.50
CA VAL A 184 16.81 32.91 9.31
C VAL A 184 16.35 32.76 10.77
N GLY A 185 16.46 31.53 11.28
CA GLY A 185 16.76 31.24 12.68
C GLY A 185 15.59 31.25 13.68
N ARG A 186 15.15 30.05 14.09
CA ARG A 186 14.83 29.74 15.51
C ARG A 186 14.66 28.22 15.75
N GLY A 187 15.79 27.56 15.98
CA GLY A 187 16.00 26.53 17.00
C GLY A 187 15.00 25.39 17.18
N GLU A 188 15.02 24.40 16.28
CA GLU A 188 14.83 23.01 16.69
C GLU A 188 16.07 22.57 17.49
N ARG A 189 15.87 22.11 18.72
CA ARG A 189 16.96 21.56 19.53
C ARG A 189 17.30 20.17 19.01
N LEU A 190 18.08 20.10 17.93
CA LEU A 190 18.72 18.87 17.47
C LEU A 190 19.38 18.14 18.65
N ASN A 191 19.24 16.81 18.70
CA ASN A 191 19.86 15.97 19.73
C ASN A 191 21.40 16.20 19.73
N ALA A 192 22.08 16.00 20.86
CA ALA A 192 23.52 16.24 20.97
C ALA A 192 24.32 15.46 19.89
N ALA A 193 23.91 14.21 19.63
CA ALA A 193 24.43 13.37 18.56
C ALA A 193 24.16 13.95 17.15
N GLN A 194 22.97 14.52 16.90
CA GLN A 194 22.64 15.17 15.62
C GLN A 194 23.46 16.46 15.39
N ARG A 195 23.77 17.23 16.45
CA ARG A 195 24.66 18.41 16.32
C ARG A 195 26.09 18.02 16.02
N GLU A 196 26.59 16.99 16.70
CA GLU A 196 27.95 16.48 16.46
C GLU A 196 28.07 15.88 15.06
N ARG A 197 27.03 15.17 14.60
CA ARG A 197 26.89 14.69 13.21
C ARG A 197 26.93 15.83 12.20
N MET A 198 26.12 16.88 12.37
CA MET A 198 26.13 18.05 11.47
C MET A 198 27.49 18.75 11.46
N ARG A 199 28.16 18.85 12.62
CA ARG A 199 29.49 19.43 12.72
C ARG A 199 30.54 18.59 11.98
N LEU A 200 30.52 17.26 12.13
CA LEU A 200 31.44 16.36 11.43
C LEU A 200 31.20 16.37 9.92
N LEU A 201 29.93 16.38 9.48
CA LEU A 201 29.57 16.46 8.05
C LEU A 201 30.01 17.77 7.42
N THR A 202 29.80 18.89 8.13
CA THR A 202 30.29 20.21 7.69
C THR A 202 31.81 20.24 7.67
N THR A 203 32.49 19.62 8.63
CA THR A 203 33.96 19.61 8.66
C THR A 203 34.52 18.76 7.52
N ALA A 204 33.95 17.58 7.25
CA ALA A 204 34.36 16.71 6.15
C ALA A 204 34.08 17.30 4.76
N ALA A 205 32.96 18.02 4.59
CA ALA A 205 32.61 18.68 3.34
C ALA A 205 33.48 19.92 3.04
N PHE A 206 33.95 20.63 4.07
CA PHE A 206 34.70 21.88 3.91
C PHE A 206 36.22 21.75 4.14
N ASP A 207 36.72 20.55 4.44
CA ASP A 207 38.16 20.37 4.61
C ASP A 207 38.87 20.38 3.25
N ARG A 208 39.41 21.57 2.95
CA ARG A 208 40.49 21.93 2.01
C ARG A 208 40.10 22.90 0.89
N GLY A 209 39.67 24.09 1.28
CA GLY A 209 40.16 25.36 0.69
C GLY A 209 39.77 25.69 -0.75
N LYS A 210 38.99 24.86 -1.44
CA LYS A 210 38.32 25.20 -2.70
C LYS A 210 36.89 24.75 -2.55
N GLY A 211 35.93 25.64 -2.80
CA GLY A 211 34.49 25.43 -2.56
C GLY A 211 33.84 24.39 -3.47
N GLU A 212 34.52 23.29 -3.79
CA GLU A 212 34.00 22.14 -4.49
C GLU A 212 33.83 20.99 -3.48
N ASP A 213 32.60 20.52 -3.35
CA ASP A 213 32.24 19.39 -2.52
C ASP A 213 32.93 18.12 -3.05
N THR A 214 33.84 17.56 -2.26
CA THR A 214 34.55 16.31 -2.59
C THR A 214 34.13 15.15 -1.69
N PHE A 215 33.07 15.33 -0.92
CA PHE A 215 32.55 14.32 0.00
C PHE A 215 31.98 13.13 -0.78
N GLY A 216 32.51 11.92 -0.51
CA GLY A 216 32.12 10.68 -1.19
C GLY A 216 33.11 10.21 -2.26
N ALA A 217 34.15 10.99 -2.56
CA ALA A 217 35.23 10.59 -3.47
C ALA A 217 36.25 9.64 -2.80
N ARG A 218 36.31 9.61 -1.46
CA ARG A 218 37.25 8.77 -0.69
C ARG A 218 36.52 7.69 0.10
N GLU A 219 37.14 6.52 0.21
CA GLU A 219 36.61 5.35 0.94
C GLU A 219 36.37 5.63 2.44
N GLU A 220 37.11 6.58 3.02
CA GLU A 220 36.94 7.10 4.38
C GLU A 220 35.58 7.79 4.58
N ASP A 221 35.08 8.50 3.56
CA ASP A 221 33.79 9.20 3.61
C ASP A 221 32.63 8.18 3.61
N TRP A 222 32.81 7.03 2.95
CA TRP A 222 31.87 5.91 2.96
C TRP A 222 31.84 5.19 4.30
N GLN A 223 32.99 5.07 4.97
CA GLN A 223 33.06 4.54 6.34
C GLN A 223 32.36 5.46 7.33
N LEU A 224 32.49 6.78 7.15
CA LEU A 224 31.74 7.77 7.91
C LEU A 224 30.22 7.58 7.70
N TYR A 225 29.77 7.39 6.45
CA TYR A 225 28.37 7.11 6.14
C TYR A 225 27.84 5.84 6.83
N LYS A 226 28.62 4.76 6.84
CA LYS A 226 28.22 3.47 7.42
C LYS A 226 28.20 3.48 8.95
N LEU A 227 29.08 4.27 9.57
CA LEU A 227 29.07 4.51 11.01
C LEU A 227 27.90 5.42 11.39
N MET A 228 27.54 6.40 10.54
CA MET A 228 26.42 7.32 10.74
C MET A 228 25.04 6.75 10.39
N SER A 229 24.93 5.74 9.53
CA SER A 229 23.64 5.10 9.20
C SER A 229 23.16 4.17 10.31
N LYS A 230 24.06 3.70 11.17
CA LYS A 230 23.73 2.76 12.25
C LYS A 230 22.88 3.38 13.36
N ASP A 231 22.94 4.71 13.53
CA ASP A 231 22.16 5.46 14.52
C ASP A 231 20.99 6.25 13.89
N ASN A 232 20.75 6.12 12.58
CA ASN A 232 19.58 6.68 11.89
C ASN A 232 18.48 5.64 11.63
N ASP A 233 18.70 4.39 12.05
CA ASP A 233 17.64 3.37 12.13
C ASP A 233 16.77 3.56 13.40
N ASP A 234 16.68 4.79 13.95
CA ASP A 234 15.70 5.11 15.02
C ASP A 234 14.26 5.23 14.45
N ASP A 235 14.10 5.40 13.13
CA ASP A 235 12.81 5.23 12.44
C ASP A 235 12.57 3.79 11.96
N ASP A 236 13.61 2.94 12.03
CA ASP A 236 13.55 1.49 11.83
C ASP A 236 13.83 0.79 13.18
N GLU A 237 13.27 1.34 14.27
CA GLU A 237 12.95 0.54 15.44
C GLU A 237 12.10 -0.63 14.91
N GLY A 238 12.73 -1.79 14.75
CA GLY A 238 12.05 -3.03 14.43
C GLY A 238 10.81 -3.19 15.32
N PRO A 239 9.84 -4.02 14.92
CA PRO A 239 8.53 -4.07 15.56
C PRO A 239 8.71 -4.12 17.08
N ASP A 240 8.14 -3.11 17.77
CA ASP A 240 8.31 -2.88 19.21
C ASP A 240 8.23 -4.23 19.94
N GLU A 241 9.24 -4.58 20.74
CA GLU A 241 9.28 -5.86 21.45
C GLU A 241 7.97 -6.11 22.20
N ASN A 242 7.37 -5.04 22.76
CA ASN A 242 6.06 -5.12 23.42
C ASN A 242 4.90 -5.41 22.46
N GLU A 243 4.95 -4.91 21.22
CA GLU A 243 3.94 -5.17 20.19
C GLU A 243 4.08 -6.59 19.61
N VAL A 244 5.32 -7.07 19.44
CA VAL A 244 5.61 -8.47 19.06
C VAL A 244 5.13 -9.44 20.14
N GLU A 245 5.43 -9.17 21.40
CA GLU A 245 4.95 -9.98 22.53
C GLU A 245 3.42 -9.92 22.68
N LEU A 246 2.81 -8.74 22.52
CA LEU A 246 1.35 -8.58 22.57
C LEU A 246 0.68 -9.45 21.49
N ASN A 247 1.20 -9.43 20.26
CA ASN A 247 0.70 -10.27 19.17
C ASN A 247 0.85 -11.76 19.49
N ARG A 248 2.00 -12.19 20.04
CA ARG A 248 2.23 -13.59 20.45
C ARG A 248 1.21 -14.05 21.50
N ILE A 249 0.97 -13.24 22.53
CA ILE A 249 0.00 -13.55 23.60
C ILE A 249 -1.44 -13.52 23.06
N THR A 250 -1.77 -12.59 22.17
CA THR A 250 -3.10 -12.49 21.53
C THR A 250 -3.43 -13.75 20.74
N CYS A 251 -2.53 -14.19 19.85
CA CYS A 251 -2.71 -15.45 19.11
C CYS A 251 -2.89 -16.64 20.05
N ARG A 252 -2.10 -16.69 21.13
CA ARG A 252 -2.19 -17.80 22.09
C ARG A 252 -3.49 -17.78 22.91
N LEU A 253 -4.01 -16.61 23.25
CA LEU A 253 -5.31 -16.47 23.90
C LEU A 253 -6.46 -16.89 22.97
N GLN A 254 -6.41 -16.55 21.68
CA GLN A 254 -7.41 -16.98 20.69
C GLN A 254 -7.42 -18.51 20.48
N GLU A 255 -6.26 -19.17 20.55
CA GLU A 255 -6.16 -20.63 20.46
C GLU A 255 -6.77 -21.36 21.67
N ILE A 256 -6.63 -20.78 22.86
CA ILE A 256 -7.01 -21.44 24.12
C ILE A 256 -8.44 -21.07 24.52
N ASP A 257 -8.85 -19.84 24.29
CA ASP A 257 -10.12 -19.28 24.72
C ASP A 257 -10.92 -18.73 23.53
N PRO A 258 -11.90 -19.49 23.01
CA PRO A 258 -12.74 -19.04 21.91
C PRO A 258 -13.68 -17.88 22.29
N THR A 259 -13.78 -17.51 23.57
CA THR A 259 -14.57 -16.34 24.03
C THR A 259 -13.75 -15.05 24.07
N PHE A 260 -12.42 -15.13 23.87
CA PHE A 260 -11.55 -13.97 23.87
C PHE A 260 -11.71 -13.15 22.58
N VAL A 261 -12.08 -11.87 22.74
CA VAL A 261 -12.17 -10.90 21.64
C VAL A 261 -11.10 -9.84 21.85
N ALA A 262 -10.15 -9.74 20.93
CA ALA A 262 -9.11 -8.72 20.96
C ALA A 262 -9.75 -7.34 20.71
N LYS A 263 -9.41 -6.34 21.53
CA LYS A 263 -9.95 -4.97 21.42
C LYS A 263 -9.60 -4.25 20.11
N SER A 264 -8.70 -4.79 19.28
CA SER A 264 -8.31 -4.24 17.98
C SER A 264 -9.39 -4.36 16.91
N ASP A 265 -10.40 -5.23 17.08
CA ASP A 265 -11.33 -5.59 16.00
C ASP A 265 -12.53 -4.64 15.88
N VAL A 266 -12.63 -3.61 16.71
CA VAL A 266 -13.71 -2.61 16.61
C VAL A 266 -13.36 -1.47 15.63
N GLY A 267 -12.15 -1.43 15.07
CA GLY A 267 -11.67 -0.26 14.32
C GLY A 267 -10.97 -0.48 12.98
N SER A 268 -10.64 -1.70 12.56
CA SER A 268 -9.87 -1.91 11.32
C SER A 268 -10.42 -3.07 10.49
N VAL A 269 -11.47 -2.79 9.72
CA VAL A 269 -11.91 -3.68 8.64
C VAL A 269 -10.93 -3.51 7.48
N VAL A 270 -9.85 -4.30 7.44
CA VAL A 270 -9.30 -5.01 6.26
C VAL A 270 -8.24 -5.99 6.76
N ALA A 271 -8.67 -7.17 7.22
CA ALA A 271 -7.79 -8.34 7.21
C ALA A 271 -8.35 -9.30 6.17
N THR A 272 -7.54 -9.57 5.15
CA THR A 272 -7.82 -10.46 4.03
C THR A 272 -7.87 -11.91 4.51
N GLU A 273 -8.89 -12.27 5.29
CA GLU A 273 -9.19 -13.67 5.55
C GLU A 273 -9.72 -14.30 4.27
N ILE A 274 -9.16 -15.46 3.91
CA ILE A 274 -9.65 -16.30 2.81
C ILE A 274 -11.16 -16.51 3.04
N PRO A 275 -12.04 -16.18 2.07
CA PRO A 275 -13.48 -16.27 2.29
C PRO A 275 -13.85 -17.71 2.60
N ARG A 276 -14.21 -17.99 3.86
CA ARG A 276 -14.90 -19.24 4.19
C ARG A 276 -16.20 -19.24 3.39
N LEU A 277 -16.46 -20.29 2.61
CA LEU A 277 -17.73 -20.46 1.91
C LEU A 277 -18.85 -20.57 2.97
N ARG A 278 -19.42 -19.43 3.32
CA ARG A 278 -20.66 -19.33 4.09
C ARG A 278 -21.81 -19.05 3.10
N PRO A 279 -23.01 -19.59 3.35
CA PRO A 279 -24.19 -19.19 2.59
C PRO A 279 -24.36 -17.67 2.66
N LEU A 280 -24.58 -17.04 1.51
CA LEU A 280 -24.82 -15.60 1.43
C LEU A 280 -26.09 -15.25 2.23
N THR A 281 -25.94 -14.26 3.08
CA THR A 281 -27.00 -13.72 3.95
C THR A 281 -27.57 -12.45 3.34
N LYS A 282 -28.71 -11.98 3.87
CA LYS A 282 -29.33 -10.71 3.45
C LYS A 282 -28.38 -9.50 3.60
N GLU A 283 -27.43 -9.58 4.53
CA GLU A 283 -26.45 -8.52 4.78
C GLU A 283 -25.43 -8.41 3.64
N ASP A 284 -25.09 -9.51 2.98
CA ASP A 284 -24.14 -9.54 1.86
C ASP A 284 -24.70 -8.84 0.59
N PHE A 285 -26.01 -8.60 0.55
CA PHE A 285 -26.69 -7.87 -0.53
C PHE A 285 -26.99 -6.41 -0.17
N GLN A 286 -26.33 -5.86 0.85
CA GLN A 286 -26.47 -4.45 1.25
C GLN A 286 -25.23 -3.66 0.85
N ILE A 287 -25.45 -2.47 0.27
CA ILE A 287 -24.37 -1.51 -0.01
C ILE A 287 -24.48 -0.40 1.04
N ILE A 288 -23.46 -0.30 1.88
CA ILE A 288 -23.36 0.77 2.88
C ILE A 288 -22.77 2.00 2.20
N LEU A 289 -23.51 3.12 2.20
CA LEU A 289 -23.06 4.40 1.65
C LEU A 289 -22.68 5.34 2.80
N GLY A 290 -21.41 5.72 2.85
CA GLY A 290 -20.86 6.66 3.81
C GLY A 290 -20.51 7.98 3.13
N VAL A 291 -19.23 8.10 2.76
CA VAL A 291 -18.66 9.33 2.20
C VAL A 291 -19.18 9.67 0.81
N GLU A 292 -19.64 8.66 0.08
CA GLU A 292 -20.14 8.78 -1.30
C GLU A 292 -21.32 9.75 -1.37
N ARG A 293 -22.15 9.80 -0.32
CA ARG A 293 -23.37 10.61 -0.24
C ARG A 293 -23.11 12.12 -0.42
N PHE A 294 -21.96 12.61 0.02
CA PHE A 294 -21.56 14.02 -0.13
C PHE A 294 -20.41 14.20 -1.11
N ARG A 295 -19.56 13.18 -1.29
CA ARG A 295 -18.47 13.23 -2.27
C ARG A 295 -18.98 13.29 -3.71
N CYS A 296 -20.05 12.57 -4.03
CA CYS A 296 -20.65 12.59 -5.38
C CYS A 296 -21.15 13.99 -5.79
N PRO A 297 -21.99 14.70 -5.00
CA PRO A 297 -22.44 16.04 -5.39
C PRO A 297 -21.35 17.12 -5.27
N GLU A 298 -20.30 16.93 -4.44
CA GLU A 298 -19.21 17.91 -4.34
C GLU A 298 -18.43 18.08 -5.65
N VAL A 299 -18.48 17.09 -6.56
CA VAL A 299 -17.88 17.19 -7.90
C VAL A 299 -18.39 18.43 -8.68
N LEU A 300 -19.61 18.90 -8.41
CA LEU A 300 -20.13 20.13 -9.02
C LEU A 300 -19.36 21.40 -8.60
N PHE A 301 -18.75 21.37 -7.42
CA PHE A 301 -17.97 22.46 -6.85
C PHE A 301 -16.45 22.22 -6.93
N GLN A 302 -16.03 20.96 -6.96
CA GLN A 302 -14.64 20.54 -7.07
C GLN A 302 -14.49 19.49 -8.20
N PRO A 303 -14.57 19.88 -9.48
CA PRO A 303 -14.46 18.94 -10.61
C PRO A 303 -13.12 18.20 -10.65
N ASN A 304 -12.06 18.80 -10.09
CA ASN A 304 -10.73 18.20 -10.02
C ASN A 304 -10.70 16.89 -9.20
N MET A 305 -11.69 16.61 -8.35
CA MET A 305 -11.80 15.34 -7.62
C MET A 305 -11.90 14.11 -8.54
N ILE A 306 -12.34 14.33 -9.79
CA ILE A 306 -12.42 13.31 -10.84
C ILE A 306 -11.47 13.60 -12.01
N GLY A 307 -10.49 14.49 -11.82
CA GLY A 307 -9.50 14.86 -12.84
C GLY A 307 -10.03 15.76 -13.95
N ILE A 308 -11.17 16.43 -13.74
CA ILE A 308 -11.67 17.44 -14.68
C ILE A 308 -11.10 18.81 -14.30
N ASP A 309 -10.30 19.38 -15.20
CA ASP A 309 -9.73 20.73 -15.06
C ASP A 309 -10.73 21.81 -15.47
N GLN A 310 -11.76 22.00 -14.65
CA GLN A 310 -12.78 23.03 -14.81
C GLN A 310 -13.06 23.70 -13.47
N ALA A 311 -13.46 24.97 -13.52
CA ALA A 311 -13.92 25.71 -12.36
C ALA A 311 -15.20 25.11 -11.79
N GLY A 312 -15.33 25.14 -10.46
CA GLY A 312 -16.55 24.74 -9.76
C GLY A 312 -17.72 25.67 -10.06
N LEU A 313 -18.94 25.21 -9.76
CA LEU A 313 -20.17 25.96 -9.99
C LEU A 313 -20.18 27.34 -9.30
N ASP A 314 -19.73 27.40 -8.05
CA ASP A 314 -19.64 28.64 -7.25
C ASP A 314 -18.62 29.63 -7.81
N GLU A 315 -17.44 29.12 -8.21
CA GLU A 315 -16.42 29.92 -8.86
C GLU A 315 -16.89 30.48 -10.22
N MET A 316 -17.46 29.62 -11.06
CA MET A 316 -17.98 30.01 -12.38
C MET A 316 -19.12 31.02 -12.27
N ALA A 317 -20.01 30.85 -11.28
CA ALA A 317 -21.05 31.84 -11.00
C ALA A 317 -20.44 33.20 -10.63
N GLY A 318 -19.43 33.22 -9.74
CA GLY A 318 -18.73 34.44 -9.36
C GLY A 318 -17.98 35.11 -10.53
N ILE A 319 -17.35 34.33 -11.42
CA ILE A 319 -16.71 34.84 -12.64
C ILE A 319 -17.76 35.43 -13.58
N SER A 320 -18.88 34.74 -13.79
CA SER A 320 -19.95 35.17 -14.69
C SER A 320 -20.56 36.49 -14.22
N ILE A 321 -20.86 36.63 -12.92
CA ILE A 321 -21.37 37.87 -12.34
C ILE A 321 -20.41 39.04 -12.57
N ARG A 322 -19.09 38.82 -12.43
CA ARG A 322 -18.06 39.85 -12.66
C ARG A 322 -17.93 40.26 -14.13
N ARG A 323 -18.27 39.39 -15.08
CA ARG A 323 -18.16 39.65 -16.52
C ARG A 323 -19.38 40.36 -17.11
N LEU A 324 -20.50 40.43 -16.39
CA LEU A 324 -21.70 41.09 -16.87
C LEU A 324 -21.48 42.61 -16.94
N PRO A 325 -21.87 43.27 -18.05
CA PRO A 325 -21.62 44.70 -18.23
C PRO A 325 -22.46 45.51 -17.24
N SER A 326 -21.79 46.30 -16.41
CA SER A 326 -22.36 47.25 -15.47
C SER A 326 -22.88 48.50 -16.21
N LYS A 327 -23.90 48.35 -17.04
CA LYS A 327 -24.68 49.51 -17.53
C LYS A 327 -25.63 49.95 -16.41
N GLY A 328 -25.06 50.69 -15.45
CA GLY A 328 -25.78 51.35 -14.36
C GLY A 328 -25.80 50.58 -13.04
N ASP A 329 -25.50 51.32 -11.98
CA ASP A 329 -25.41 50.91 -10.57
C ASP A 329 -26.60 50.09 -10.04
N ARG A 330 -27.81 50.30 -10.58
CA ARG A 330 -29.03 49.62 -10.13
C ARG A 330 -29.17 48.21 -10.71
N LEU A 331 -28.82 48.03 -11.98
CA LEU A 331 -28.91 46.73 -12.66
C LEU A 331 -27.86 45.76 -12.13
N GLU A 332 -26.65 46.26 -11.87
CA GLU A 332 -25.57 45.48 -11.25
C GLU A 332 -25.98 44.95 -9.86
N ARG A 333 -26.57 45.79 -9.01
CA ARG A 333 -27.08 45.35 -7.70
C ARG A 333 -28.21 44.33 -7.86
N SER A 334 -29.16 44.53 -8.78
CA SER A 334 -30.27 43.60 -8.96
C SER A 334 -29.83 42.23 -9.46
N ILE A 335 -28.91 42.18 -10.43
CA ILE A 335 -28.41 40.92 -11.01
C ILE A 335 -27.50 40.19 -10.01
N SER A 336 -26.70 40.93 -9.24
CA SER A 336 -25.71 40.33 -8.37
C SER A 336 -26.22 39.94 -6.97
N ASN A 337 -27.41 40.42 -6.58
CA ASN A 337 -27.98 40.15 -5.26
C ASN A 337 -28.94 38.95 -5.23
N SER A 338 -29.49 38.52 -6.37
CA SER A 338 -30.43 37.39 -6.41
C SER A 338 -29.99 36.32 -7.39
N ILE A 339 -29.84 35.09 -6.89
CA ILE A 339 -29.47 33.92 -7.68
C ILE A 339 -30.63 32.94 -7.64
N PHE A 340 -31.13 32.56 -8.81
CA PHE A 340 -32.21 31.58 -8.93
C PHE A 340 -31.63 30.23 -9.38
N LEU A 341 -31.84 29.19 -8.57
CA LEU A 341 -31.39 27.82 -8.81
C LEU A 341 -32.52 26.98 -9.41
N THR A 342 -32.25 26.36 -10.56
CA THR A 342 -33.19 25.49 -11.28
C THR A 342 -32.48 24.25 -11.84
N GLY A 343 -33.24 23.23 -12.22
CA GLY A 343 -32.74 21.93 -12.70
C GLY A 343 -32.60 20.87 -11.61
N GLY A 344 -32.53 19.60 -12.02
CA GLY A 344 -32.59 18.44 -11.11
C GLY A 344 -31.52 18.40 -10.02
N SER A 345 -30.29 18.81 -10.32
CA SER A 345 -29.18 18.83 -9.36
C SER A 345 -29.41 19.82 -8.20
N CYS A 346 -30.34 20.76 -8.33
CA CYS A 346 -30.69 21.69 -7.24
C CYS A 346 -31.50 21.02 -6.11
N LEU A 347 -31.92 19.76 -6.29
CA LEU A 347 -32.63 18.98 -5.28
C LEU A 347 -31.72 18.36 -4.24
N PHE A 348 -30.40 18.39 -4.42
CA PHE A 348 -29.48 17.92 -3.39
C PHE A 348 -29.68 18.73 -2.09
N PRO A 349 -29.79 18.06 -0.92
CA PRO A 349 -29.91 18.74 0.36
C PRO A 349 -28.69 19.64 0.63
N GLY A 350 -28.90 20.86 1.11
CA GLY A 350 -27.82 21.80 1.41
C GLY A 350 -27.28 22.58 0.20
N MET A 351 -27.86 22.41 -0.99
CA MET A 351 -27.35 23.04 -2.22
C MET A 351 -27.42 24.57 -2.18
N VAL A 352 -28.51 25.15 -1.64
CA VAL A 352 -28.70 26.60 -1.56
C VAL A 352 -27.61 27.22 -0.67
N GLU A 353 -27.40 26.62 0.50
CA GLU A 353 -26.41 27.03 1.49
C GLU A 353 -24.99 26.87 0.96
N ARG A 354 -24.70 25.77 0.25
CA ARG A 354 -23.38 25.50 -0.34
C ARG A 354 -23.01 26.50 -1.45
N VAL A 355 -23.98 26.83 -2.31
CA VAL A 355 -23.80 27.85 -3.37
C VAL A 355 -23.62 29.23 -2.76
N GLU A 356 -24.46 29.60 -1.78
CA GLU A 356 -24.34 30.89 -1.10
C GLU A 356 -22.97 31.04 -0.43
N ALA A 357 -22.53 30.03 0.31
CA ALA A 357 -21.23 30.03 0.99
C ALA A 357 -20.06 30.12 0.01
N GLY A 358 -20.14 29.44 -1.14
CA GLY A 358 -19.12 29.50 -2.19
C GLY A 358 -19.01 30.90 -2.81
N ILE A 359 -20.14 31.47 -3.20
CA ILE A 359 -20.19 32.80 -3.85
C ILE A 359 -19.83 33.91 -2.86
N ARG A 360 -20.22 33.78 -1.58
CA ARG A 360 -19.87 34.74 -0.52
C ARG A 360 -18.36 34.94 -0.38
N LYS A 361 -17.55 33.88 -0.55
CA LYS A 361 -16.09 33.96 -0.49
C LYS A 361 -15.47 34.81 -1.61
N ILE A 362 -16.18 34.94 -2.73
CA ILE A 362 -15.70 35.65 -3.94
C ILE A 362 -16.21 37.10 -3.96
N ARG A 363 -17.26 37.41 -3.19
CA ARG A 363 -17.95 38.71 -3.21
C ARG A 363 -17.39 39.67 -2.17
N PRO A 364 -17.42 41.00 -2.45
CA PRO A 364 -17.12 42.02 -1.46
C PRO A 364 -17.97 41.88 -0.20
N PHE A 365 -17.38 42.26 0.95
CA PHE A 365 -18.05 42.27 2.25
C PHE A 365 -19.33 43.14 2.23
N GLU A 366 -20.35 42.75 3.01
CA GLU A 366 -21.65 43.44 3.17
C GLU A 366 -22.64 43.47 2.00
N LEU A 367 -22.31 42.93 0.82
CA LEU A 367 -23.31 42.81 -0.25
C LEU A 367 -24.31 41.68 0.04
N PRO A 368 -25.63 41.96 0.04
CA PRO A 368 -26.64 40.93 0.28
C PRO A 368 -26.69 39.94 -0.89
N ILE A 369 -26.66 38.65 -0.57
CA ILE A 369 -26.82 37.55 -1.54
C ILE A 369 -28.06 36.78 -1.14
N ARG A 370 -29.01 36.66 -2.06
CA ARG A 370 -30.23 35.88 -1.89
C ARG A 370 -30.24 34.76 -2.92
N VAL A 371 -29.99 33.54 -2.46
CA VAL A 371 -30.11 32.34 -3.30
C VAL A 371 -31.52 31.77 -3.10
N VAL A 372 -32.26 31.61 -4.19
CA VAL A 372 -33.62 31.08 -4.20
C VAL A 372 -33.67 29.87 -5.11
N ARG A 373 -34.22 28.76 -4.63
CA ARG A 373 -34.47 27.58 -5.45
C ARG A 373 -35.87 27.66 -6.05
N ALA A 374 -36.03 27.16 -7.28
CA ALA A 374 -37.34 26.90 -7.89
C ALA A 374 -38.23 26.03 -6.97
N SER A 375 -39.54 26.20 -7.09
CA SER A 375 -40.51 25.39 -6.33
C SER A 375 -40.54 23.96 -6.84
N ASP A 376 -40.46 23.80 -8.17
CA ASP A 376 -40.36 22.49 -8.83
C ASP A 376 -39.28 22.57 -9.93
N PRO A 377 -37.99 22.42 -9.57
CA PRO A 377 -36.88 22.64 -10.48
C PRO A 377 -36.81 21.65 -11.64
N ILE A 378 -37.61 20.57 -11.63
CA ILE A 378 -37.68 19.60 -12.73
C ILE A 378 -38.70 20.04 -13.77
N LEU A 379 -39.89 20.49 -13.34
CA LEU A 379 -41.00 20.78 -14.25
C LEU A 379 -41.18 22.27 -14.55
N ASP A 380 -40.61 23.18 -13.76
CA ASP A 380 -40.83 24.63 -13.94
C ASP A 380 -40.33 25.14 -15.29
N ALA A 381 -39.29 24.53 -15.88
CA ALA A 381 -38.87 24.85 -17.24
C ALA A 381 -39.96 24.53 -18.28
N TRP A 382 -40.58 23.35 -18.16
CA TRP A 382 -41.67 22.93 -19.05
C TRP A 382 -42.93 23.77 -18.82
N ARG A 383 -43.29 24.05 -17.56
CA ARG A 383 -44.43 24.91 -17.22
C ARG A 383 -44.24 26.34 -17.72
N GLY A 384 -43.02 26.87 -17.60
CA GLY A 384 -42.67 28.18 -18.15
C GLY A 384 -42.86 28.22 -19.67
N ALA A 385 -42.37 27.22 -20.39
CA ALA A 385 -42.57 27.11 -21.83
C ALA A 385 -44.06 26.95 -22.21
N ALA A 386 -44.83 26.15 -21.45
CA ALA A 386 -46.26 25.98 -21.67
C ALA A 386 -47.04 27.29 -21.45
N ALA A 387 -46.69 28.07 -20.43
CA ALA A 387 -47.27 29.38 -20.18
C ALA A 387 -46.95 30.37 -21.30
N VAL A 388 -45.70 30.39 -21.80
CA VAL A 388 -45.30 31.20 -22.96
C VAL A 388 -46.07 30.80 -24.22
N ALA A 389 -46.26 29.50 -24.45
CA ALA A 389 -47.02 28.99 -25.60
C ALA A 389 -48.51 29.36 -25.55
N ALA A 390 -49.08 29.45 -24.35
CA ALA A 390 -50.46 29.86 -24.13
C ALA A 390 -50.64 31.40 -24.16
N ALA A 391 -49.56 32.18 -24.17
CA ALA A 391 -49.64 33.64 -24.11
C ALA A 391 -50.19 34.22 -25.43
N PRO A 392 -51.01 35.30 -25.38
CA PRO A 392 -51.55 35.93 -26.59
C PRO A 392 -50.47 36.45 -27.57
N CYS A 393 -49.30 36.80 -27.04
CA CYS A 393 -48.16 37.29 -27.84
C CYS A 393 -47.33 36.17 -28.47
N PHE A 394 -47.65 34.88 -28.25
CA PHE A 394 -46.86 33.76 -28.75
C PHE A 394 -46.67 33.79 -30.27
N GLN A 395 -47.70 34.19 -31.02
CA GLN A 395 -47.61 34.33 -32.47
C GLN A 395 -46.56 35.37 -32.92
N MET A 396 -46.32 36.42 -32.13
CA MET A 396 -45.28 37.43 -32.42
C MET A 396 -43.89 37.01 -31.92
N GLN A 397 -43.81 35.94 -31.12
CA GLN A 397 -42.58 35.37 -30.57
C GLN A 397 -42.21 34.04 -31.24
N THR A 398 -42.83 33.73 -32.38
CA THR A 398 -42.59 32.50 -33.14
C THR A 398 -42.34 32.82 -34.60
N PHE A 399 -41.79 31.85 -35.33
CA PHE A 399 -41.52 31.93 -36.76
C PHE A 399 -42.36 30.88 -37.49
N SER A 400 -42.98 31.30 -38.60
CA SER A 400 -43.77 30.39 -39.41
C SER A 400 -42.90 29.60 -40.40
N ARG A 401 -43.47 28.54 -40.97
CA ARG A 401 -42.83 27.83 -42.09
C ARG A 401 -42.59 28.75 -43.29
N GLN A 402 -43.48 29.73 -43.53
CA GLN A 402 -43.36 30.69 -44.62
C GLN A 402 -42.16 31.62 -44.41
N ASP A 403 -41.98 32.13 -43.18
CA ASP A 403 -40.83 32.97 -42.84
C ASP A 403 -39.50 32.26 -43.12
N PHE A 404 -39.44 30.96 -42.81
CA PHE A 404 -38.25 30.15 -43.07
C PHE A 404 -37.95 30.00 -44.56
N TYR A 405 -38.98 29.78 -45.40
CA TYR A 405 -38.79 29.67 -46.86
C TYR A 405 -38.36 30.99 -47.51
N GLU A 406 -38.83 32.13 -46.99
CA GLU A 406 -38.47 33.44 -47.55
C GLU A 406 -37.09 33.92 -47.10
N LYS A 407 -36.74 33.70 -45.83
CA LYS A 407 -35.56 34.31 -45.20
C LYS A 407 -34.38 33.33 -45.06
N GLY A 408 -34.63 32.04 -45.27
CA GLY A 408 -33.63 30.98 -45.21
C GLY A 408 -33.19 30.62 -43.79
N GLU A 409 -32.25 29.67 -43.71
CA GLU A 409 -31.75 29.10 -42.46
C GLU A 409 -30.97 30.11 -41.59
N ASP A 410 -30.26 31.05 -42.21
CA ASP A 410 -29.42 32.02 -41.52
C ASP A 410 -30.19 33.09 -40.75
N TRP A 411 -31.49 33.20 -41.01
CA TRP A 411 -32.34 34.13 -40.30
C TRP A 411 -32.53 33.71 -38.83
N LEU A 412 -32.64 32.41 -38.55
CA LEU A 412 -32.75 31.88 -37.18
C LEU A 412 -31.56 32.26 -36.30
N ARG A 413 -30.35 32.29 -36.87
CA ARG A 413 -29.12 32.66 -36.14
C ARG A 413 -29.11 34.14 -35.69
N ARG A 414 -29.80 35.00 -36.43
CA ARG A 414 -29.87 36.45 -36.18
C ARG A 414 -31.18 36.88 -35.53
N TYR A 415 -32.16 35.98 -35.42
CA TYR A 415 -33.46 36.30 -34.87
C TYR A 415 -33.41 36.31 -33.34
N CYS A 416 -33.54 37.51 -32.75
CA CYS A 416 -33.64 37.66 -31.31
C CYS A 416 -35.09 37.50 -30.85
N LEU A 417 -35.39 36.36 -30.23
CA LEU A 417 -36.66 36.12 -29.55
C LEU A 417 -36.84 37.14 -28.42
N ARG A 418 -37.80 38.06 -28.57
CA ARG A 418 -38.17 39.02 -27.52
C ARG A 418 -39.19 38.37 -26.60
N TYR A 419 -38.71 37.72 -25.55
CA TYR A 419 -39.57 37.24 -24.48
C TYR A 419 -39.98 38.44 -23.61
N THR A 420 -41.18 38.94 -23.84
CA THR A 420 -41.90 39.78 -22.87
C THR A 420 -42.95 38.88 -22.25
N LEU A 421 -42.87 38.68 -20.93
CA LEU A 421 -43.98 38.16 -20.14
C LEU A 421 -45.02 39.26 -19.94
#